data_AF-A0A7S2F494-F1
#
_entry.id   AF-A0A7S2F494-F1
#
_cell.length_a   1.000
_cell.length_b   1.000
_cell.length_c   1.000
_cell.angle_alpha   90.00
_cell.angle_beta   90.00
_cell.angle_gamma   90.00
#
_symmetry.space_group_name_H-M   'P 1'
#
loop_
_entity.id
_entity.type
_entity.pdbx_description
1 polymer ?
#
loop_
_entity_poly.entity_id
_entity_poly.type
_entity_poly.pdbx_seq_one_letter_code
_entity_poly.pdbx_strand_id
1 'polypeptide(L)'
;EVAQHKVLSDDGTTLQADRLDKYLEILMVQKAAKKPKDWVEVWAAMDIPVTNQVIVLEPILAYGLEHAPETMGTILAELLKGHRVKTKTIEDSVVRAFSGQPDPHGILKEFLFSIFPKGPQSDWGWSRVGWSWQEWWKICENCFSAIDKTSAFDGLAALLDRIEAEGKTALVKQSMLWNEKRLTQARGLLCKFGDVEDETDLVACIDSTLR
;
A
#
# COMPACT_ATOMS: atom_id res chain seq x y z
N GLU A 1 5.15 -2.25 -28.62
CA GLU A 1 5.79 -0.93 -28.88
C GLU A 1 5.98 -0.08 -27.63
N VAL A 2 5.06 -0.08 -26.67
CA VAL A 2 5.12 0.77 -25.47
C VAL A 2 6.36 0.53 -24.58
N ALA A 3 6.96 -0.67 -24.58
CA ALA A 3 8.04 -1.04 -23.67
C ALA A 3 9.48 -0.60 -24.08
N GLN A 4 9.66 0.34 -25.02
CA GLN A 4 11.00 0.64 -25.57
C GLN A 4 11.58 2.03 -25.26
N HIS A 5 10.92 2.88 -24.48
CA HIS A 5 11.45 4.21 -24.20
C HIS A 5 11.61 4.46 -22.70
N LYS A 6 12.85 4.81 -22.32
CA LYS A 6 13.18 5.31 -20.99
C LYS A 6 12.34 6.56 -20.71
N VAL A 7 11.77 6.61 -19.50
CA VAL A 7 11.02 7.77 -18.99
C VAL A 7 11.93 8.82 -18.37
N LEU A 8 13.21 8.50 -18.19
CA LEU A 8 14.25 9.43 -17.78
C LEU A 8 15.09 9.82 -19.00
N SER A 9 15.73 10.99 -18.93
CA SER A 9 16.76 11.42 -19.87
C SER A 9 17.91 10.41 -19.95
N ASP A 10 18.79 10.56 -20.95
CA ASP A 10 19.90 9.62 -21.18
C ASP A 10 20.90 9.56 -20.02
N ASP A 11 21.03 10.66 -19.26
CA ASP A 11 21.81 10.72 -18.01
C ASP A 11 21.08 10.08 -16.81
N GLY A 12 19.83 9.67 -17.01
CA GLY A 12 18.97 9.05 -16.01
C GLY A 12 18.42 10.01 -14.95
N THR A 13 18.66 11.32 -15.02
CA THR A 13 18.35 12.23 -13.90
C THR A 13 17.01 12.95 -14.03
N THR A 14 16.59 13.27 -15.25
CA THR A 14 15.46 14.15 -15.51
C THR A 14 14.28 13.37 -16.05
N LEU A 15 13.13 13.51 -15.39
CA LEU A 15 11.89 12.90 -15.84
C LEU A 15 11.41 13.55 -17.15
N GLN A 16 11.18 12.71 -18.16
CA GLN A 16 10.55 13.11 -19.42
C GLN A 16 9.03 13.05 -19.23
N ALA A 17 8.45 14.08 -18.60
CA ALA A 17 7.03 14.11 -18.20
C ALA A 17 6.08 13.75 -19.35
N ASP A 18 6.21 14.39 -20.51
CA ASP A 18 5.37 14.11 -21.68
C ASP A 18 5.40 12.64 -22.14
N ARG A 19 6.51 11.94 -21.92
CA ARG A 19 6.63 10.51 -22.24
C ARG A 19 5.92 9.66 -21.20
N LEU A 20 6.10 10.00 -19.92
CA LEU A 20 5.42 9.30 -18.83
C LEU A 20 3.91 9.48 -18.96
N ASP A 21 3.41 10.68 -19.24
CA ASP A 21 1.97 10.95 -19.39
C ASP A 21 1.36 10.11 -20.50
N LYS A 22 2.04 10.01 -21.66
CA LYS A 22 1.63 9.13 -22.76
C LYS A 22 1.60 7.67 -22.33
N TYR A 23 2.54 7.23 -21.49
CA TYR A 23 2.51 5.88 -20.95
C TYR A 23 1.34 5.66 -20.03
N LEU A 24 1.05 6.59 -19.14
CA LEU A 24 -0.02 6.46 -18.16
C LEU A 24 -1.39 6.46 -18.83
N GLU A 25 -1.58 7.29 -19.85
CA GLU A 25 -2.77 7.27 -20.70
C GLU A 25 -3.00 5.87 -21.31
N ILE A 26 -1.96 5.27 -21.91
CA ILE A 26 -2.08 3.94 -22.53
C ILE A 26 -2.31 2.84 -21.47
N LEU A 27 -1.59 2.91 -20.35
CA LEU A 27 -1.60 1.85 -19.35
C LEU A 27 -2.87 1.86 -18.49
N MET A 28 -3.29 3.03 -18.02
CA MET A 28 -4.41 3.21 -17.09
C MET A 28 -5.72 3.53 -17.80
N VAL A 29 -5.74 4.46 -18.75
CA VAL A 29 -6.97 4.89 -19.43
C VAL A 29 -7.37 3.93 -20.54
N GLN A 30 -6.41 3.57 -21.42
CA GLN A 30 -6.66 2.60 -22.49
C GLN A 30 -6.54 1.14 -22.03
N LYS A 31 -6.22 0.92 -20.74
CA LYS A 31 -6.16 -0.41 -20.09
C LYS A 31 -5.25 -1.41 -20.80
N ALA A 32 -4.11 -0.95 -21.32
CA ALA A 32 -3.10 -1.83 -21.90
C ALA A 32 -2.49 -2.78 -20.86
N ALA A 33 -2.32 -2.31 -19.61
CA ALA A 33 -2.01 -3.17 -18.47
C ALA A 33 -3.30 -3.78 -17.93
N LYS A 34 -3.58 -5.03 -18.30
CA LYS A 34 -4.84 -5.71 -17.97
C LYS A 34 -4.85 -6.26 -16.55
N LYS A 35 -3.66 -6.53 -15.99
CA LYS A 35 -3.49 -7.07 -14.64
C LYS A 35 -2.46 -6.24 -13.89
N PRO A 36 -2.57 -6.13 -12.55
CA PRO A 36 -1.57 -5.43 -11.74
C PRO A 36 -0.14 -5.96 -11.97
N LYS A 37 0.02 -7.25 -12.27
CA LYS A 37 1.33 -7.86 -12.54
C LYS A 37 2.00 -7.33 -13.83
N ASP A 38 1.23 -6.84 -14.80
CA ASP A 38 1.78 -6.27 -16.05
C ASP A 38 2.64 -5.02 -15.76
N TRP A 39 2.34 -4.31 -14.66
CA TRP A 39 3.14 -3.17 -14.20
C TRP A 39 4.57 -3.55 -13.81
N VAL A 40 4.82 -4.80 -13.41
CA VAL A 40 6.16 -5.29 -13.09
C VAL A 40 7.04 -5.35 -14.35
N GLU A 41 6.44 -5.69 -15.48
CA GLU A 41 7.12 -5.75 -16.79
C GLU A 41 7.30 -4.35 -17.37
N VAL A 42 6.26 -3.51 -17.28
CA VAL A 42 6.31 -2.10 -17.68
C VAL A 42 7.42 -1.36 -16.92
N TRP A 43 7.45 -1.49 -15.59
CA TRP A 43 8.48 -0.84 -14.77
C TRP A 43 9.88 -1.33 -15.14
N ALA A 44 10.04 -2.63 -15.40
CA ALA A 44 11.32 -3.19 -15.84
C ALA A 44 11.78 -2.59 -17.17
N ALA A 45 10.85 -2.42 -18.12
CA ALA A 45 11.11 -1.84 -19.42
C ALA A 45 11.48 -0.35 -19.37
N MET A 46 11.00 0.38 -18.36
CA MET A 46 11.36 1.79 -18.14
C MET A 46 12.83 1.97 -17.68
N ASP A 47 13.52 0.90 -17.26
CA ASP A 47 14.93 0.88 -16.84
C ASP A 47 15.26 1.98 -15.80
N ILE A 48 14.41 2.11 -14.78
CA ILE A 48 14.48 3.19 -13.78
C ILE A 48 15.57 2.87 -12.74
N PRO A 49 16.61 3.71 -12.58
CA PRO A 49 17.60 3.56 -11.54
C PRO A 49 16.98 3.61 -10.14
N VAL A 50 17.50 2.81 -9.20
CA VAL A 50 16.97 2.71 -7.82
C VAL A 50 16.92 4.08 -7.13
N THR A 51 17.90 4.94 -7.37
CA THR A 51 17.98 6.29 -6.79
C THR A 51 16.88 7.23 -7.29
N ASN A 52 16.28 6.94 -8.45
CA ASN A 52 15.34 7.82 -9.13
C ASN A 52 13.92 7.25 -9.16
N GLN A 53 13.66 6.13 -8.45
CA GLN A 53 12.34 5.50 -8.40
C GLN A 53 11.27 6.43 -7.86
N VAL A 54 11.60 7.29 -6.89
CA VAL A 54 10.67 8.23 -6.25
C VAL A 54 10.14 9.24 -7.27
N ILE A 55 11.04 9.80 -8.10
CA ILE A 55 10.73 10.80 -9.12
C ILE A 55 9.75 10.25 -10.17
N VAL A 56 9.79 8.94 -10.44
CA VAL A 56 8.89 8.29 -11.38
C VAL A 56 7.61 7.79 -10.70
N LEU A 57 7.71 7.22 -9.50
CA LEU A 57 6.55 6.64 -8.80
C LEU A 57 5.53 7.70 -8.37
N GLU A 58 5.99 8.89 -7.97
CA GLU A 58 5.12 9.99 -7.55
C GLU A 58 4.12 10.42 -8.64
N PRO A 59 4.54 10.78 -9.86
CA PRO A 59 3.59 11.13 -10.93
C PRO A 59 2.71 9.94 -11.34
N ILE A 60 3.22 8.69 -11.28
CA ILE A 60 2.38 7.51 -11.52
C ILE A 60 1.27 7.40 -10.48
N LEU A 61 1.60 7.61 -9.20
CA LEU A 61 0.63 7.57 -8.11
C LEU A 61 -0.38 8.72 -8.22
N ALA A 62 0.08 9.94 -8.50
CA ALA A 62 -0.78 11.10 -8.69
C ALA A 62 -1.77 10.89 -9.86
N TYR A 63 -1.28 10.44 -11.02
CA TYR A 63 -2.11 10.14 -12.17
C TYR A 63 -3.10 9.00 -11.88
N GLY A 64 -2.62 7.95 -11.20
CA GLY A 64 -3.44 6.80 -10.82
C GLY A 64 -4.55 7.15 -9.83
N LEU A 65 -4.30 8.07 -8.90
CA LEU A 65 -5.32 8.61 -7.98
C LEU A 65 -6.46 9.29 -8.73
N GLU A 66 -6.16 9.97 -9.83
CA GLU A 66 -7.16 10.67 -10.64
C GLU A 66 -7.91 9.74 -11.60
N HIS A 67 -7.22 8.78 -12.22
CA HIS A 67 -7.77 8.03 -13.36
C HIS A 67 -8.11 6.56 -13.09
N ALA A 68 -7.47 5.93 -12.10
CA ALA A 68 -7.65 4.50 -11.81
C ALA A 68 -7.41 4.14 -10.33
N PRO A 69 -7.99 4.89 -9.37
CA PRO A 69 -7.65 4.77 -7.95
C PRO A 69 -7.91 3.37 -7.39
N GLU A 70 -8.92 2.67 -7.89
CA GLU A 70 -9.30 1.32 -7.47
C GLU A 70 -8.23 0.26 -7.72
N THR A 71 -7.31 0.51 -8.66
CA THR A 71 -6.23 -0.43 -9.00
C THR A 71 -4.91 -0.10 -8.31
N MET A 72 -4.74 1.14 -7.83
CA MET A 72 -3.42 1.62 -7.42
C MET A 72 -2.83 0.86 -6.23
N GLY A 73 -3.63 0.47 -5.25
CA GLY A 73 -3.14 -0.32 -4.12
C GLY A 73 -2.52 -1.65 -4.56
N THR A 74 -3.16 -2.31 -5.52
CA THR A 74 -2.66 -3.58 -6.07
C THR A 74 -1.42 -3.38 -6.95
N ILE A 75 -1.35 -2.29 -7.71
CA ILE A 75 -0.17 -1.94 -8.53
C ILE A 75 1.05 -1.71 -7.63
N LEU A 76 0.91 -0.90 -6.57
CA LEU A 76 1.98 -0.67 -5.59
C LEU A 76 2.46 -2.00 -4.96
N ALA A 77 1.51 -2.87 -4.62
CA ALA A 77 1.83 -4.19 -4.06
C ALA A 77 2.60 -5.06 -5.06
N GLU A 78 2.18 -5.14 -6.32
CA GLU A 78 2.89 -5.93 -7.34
C GLU A 78 4.28 -5.36 -7.64
N LEU A 79 4.44 -4.04 -7.68
CA LEU A 79 5.75 -3.40 -7.84
C LEU A 79 6.72 -3.74 -6.70
N LEU A 80 6.22 -3.78 -5.45
CA LEU A 80 7.00 -4.20 -4.28
C LEU A 80 7.33 -5.70 -4.32
N LYS A 81 6.32 -6.54 -4.59
CA LYS A 81 6.43 -8.00 -4.64
C LYS A 81 7.36 -8.46 -5.76
N GLY A 82 7.29 -7.80 -6.91
CA GLY A 82 8.19 -7.99 -8.06
C GLY A 82 9.59 -7.40 -7.89
N HIS A 83 9.91 -6.84 -6.72
CA HIS A 83 11.19 -6.21 -6.39
C HIS A 83 11.58 -5.09 -7.35
N ARG A 84 10.60 -4.45 -7.98
CA ARG A 84 10.80 -3.34 -8.90
C ARG A 84 11.00 -2.05 -8.17
N VAL A 85 10.28 -1.88 -7.06
CA VAL A 85 10.34 -0.67 -6.23
C VAL A 85 10.75 -1.02 -4.81
N LYS A 86 11.61 -0.20 -4.20
CA LYS A 86 11.99 -0.35 -2.79
C LYS A 86 10.84 0.08 -1.88
N THR A 87 10.68 -0.60 -0.74
CA THR A 87 9.70 -0.23 0.29
C THR A 87 9.77 1.25 0.65
N LYS A 88 10.96 1.76 0.92
CA LYS A 88 11.17 3.16 1.30
C LYS A 88 10.70 4.14 0.22
N THR A 89 10.88 3.81 -1.05
CA THR A 89 10.39 4.61 -2.18
C THR A 89 8.87 4.67 -2.17
N ILE A 90 8.18 3.54 -1.94
CA ILE A 90 6.71 3.53 -1.85
C ILE A 90 6.23 4.37 -0.67
N GLU A 91 6.84 4.20 0.51
CA GLU A 91 6.51 4.99 1.69
C GLU A 91 6.67 6.50 1.43
N ASP A 92 7.79 6.90 0.82
CA ASP A 92 8.06 8.30 0.48
C ASP A 92 7.04 8.86 -0.52
N SER A 93 6.72 8.11 -1.58
CA SER A 93 5.73 8.52 -2.58
C SER A 93 4.32 8.59 -1.99
N VAL A 94 3.94 7.65 -1.11
CA VAL A 94 2.64 7.69 -0.40
C VAL A 94 2.56 8.92 0.51
N VAL A 95 3.62 9.19 1.29
CA VAL A 95 3.66 10.37 2.16
C VAL A 95 3.46 11.65 1.36
N ARG A 96 4.12 11.80 0.20
CA ARG A 96 3.97 13.00 -0.63
C ARG A 96 2.60 13.08 -1.30
N ALA A 97 2.06 11.97 -1.78
CA ALA A 97 0.79 11.96 -2.50
C ALA A 97 -0.41 12.22 -1.58
N PHE A 98 -0.39 11.70 -0.36
CA PHE A 98 -1.53 11.79 0.55
C PHE A 98 -1.32 12.75 1.72
N SER A 99 -0.24 13.53 1.79
CA SER A 99 0.08 14.41 2.95
C SER A 99 -1.12 15.24 3.43
N GLY A 100 -1.79 14.78 4.49
CA GLY A 100 -2.99 15.41 5.07
C GLY A 100 -4.27 15.32 4.23
N GLN A 101 -4.27 14.49 3.18
CA GLN A 101 -5.42 14.22 2.31
C GLN A 101 -6.07 12.88 2.70
N PRO A 102 -7.39 12.74 2.53
CA PRO A 102 -8.07 11.48 2.76
C PRO A 102 -7.68 10.41 1.73
N ASP A 103 -7.95 9.13 2.04
CA ASP A 103 -7.86 8.00 1.10
C ASP A 103 -9.26 7.45 0.78
N PRO A 104 -10.10 8.19 0.02
CA PRO A 104 -11.50 7.84 -0.19
C PRO A 104 -11.69 6.53 -0.98
N HIS A 105 -10.67 6.09 -1.71
CA HIS A 105 -10.70 4.88 -2.51
C HIS A 105 -10.09 3.67 -1.78
N GLY A 106 -9.57 3.85 -0.56
CA GLY A 106 -8.97 2.79 0.24
C GLY A 106 -7.72 2.18 -0.39
N ILE A 107 -6.94 2.96 -1.13
CA ILE A 107 -5.72 2.53 -1.82
C ILE A 107 -4.71 1.96 -0.83
N LEU A 108 -4.54 2.61 0.33
CA LEU A 108 -3.59 2.17 1.35
C LEU A 108 -4.04 0.85 1.97
N LYS A 109 -5.34 0.70 2.26
CA LYS A 109 -5.91 -0.57 2.72
C LYS A 109 -5.67 -1.70 1.71
N GLU A 110 -5.94 -1.46 0.42
CA GLU A 110 -5.71 -2.45 -0.65
C GLU A 110 -4.24 -2.83 -0.78
N PHE A 111 -3.34 -1.85 -0.73
CA PHE A 111 -1.90 -2.06 -0.76
C PHE A 111 -1.42 -2.89 0.43
N LEU A 112 -1.73 -2.46 1.65
CA LEU A 112 -1.27 -3.08 2.90
C LEU A 112 -1.81 -4.50 3.07
N PHE A 113 -3.06 -4.75 2.67
CA PHE A 113 -3.63 -6.09 2.64
C PHE A 113 -2.89 -7.00 1.65
N SER A 114 -2.58 -6.49 0.46
CA SER A 114 -1.91 -7.26 -0.61
C SER A 114 -0.47 -7.67 -0.28
N ILE A 115 0.13 -7.05 0.74
CA ILE A 115 1.47 -7.35 1.25
C ILE A 115 1.42 -7.92 2.68
N PHE A 116 0.25 -8.31 3.18
CA PHE A 116 0.10 -8.87 4.51
C PHE A 116 0.99 -10.11 4.72
N PRO A 117 1.73 -10.24 5.83
CA PRO A 117 2.63 -11.37 6.04
C PRO A 117 1.89 -12.71 6.08
N LYS A 118 2.34 -13.68 5.30
CA LYS A 118 1.82 -15.05 5.36
C LYS A 118 2.20 -15.71 6.68
N GLY A 119 1.21 -16.17 7.44
CA GLY A 119 1.45 -16.95 8.66
C GLY A 119 1.69 -18.44 8.40
N PRO A 120 2.17 -19.19 9.42
CA PRO A 120 2.56 -20.60 9.26
C PRO A 120 1.44 -21.54 8.80
N GLN A 121 0.19 -21.22 9.14
CA GLN A 121 -0.99 -22.05 8.85
C GLN A 121 -1.98 -21.36 7.91
N SER A 122 -1.65 -20.16 7.42
CA SER A 122 -2.48 -19.46 6.44
C SER A 122 -2.11 -19.93 5.04
N ASP A 123 -3.10 -20.09 4.16
CA ASP A 123 -2.91 -20.28 2.73
C ASP A 123 -2.71 -18.95 1.99
N TRP A 124 -3.13 -17.84 2.59
CA TRP A 124 -3.07 -16.49 2.05
C TRP A 124 -1.98 -15.61 2.69
N GLY A 125 -1.76 -14.44 2.10
CA GLY A 125 -0.69 -13.50 2.46
C GLY A 125 0.60 -13.68 1.65
N TRP A 126 1.55 -12.79 1.87
CA TRP A 126 2.83 -12.73 1.18
C TRP A 126 3.95 -13.36 2.01
N SER A 127 4.61 -14.37 1.43
CA SER A 127 5.79 -15.02 2.00
C SER A 127 7.04 -14.61 1.24
N ARG A 128 7.99 -14.00 1.96
CA ARG A 128 9.30 -13.58 1.42
C ARG A 128 10.33 -13.56 2.54
N VAL A 129 11.57 -13.92 2.23
CA VAL A 129 12.72 -13.73 3.15
C VAL A 129 12.87 -12.25 3.51
N GLY A 130 13.03 -11.97 4.81
CA GLY A 130 13.11 -10.63 5.36
C GLY A 130 11.75 -10.04 5.71
N TRP A 131 10.68 -10.42 4.99
CA TRP A 131 9.34 -9.87 5.24
C TRP A 131 8.74 -10.40 6.54
N SER A 132 8.54 -9.50 7.49
CA SER A 132 8.04 -9.84 8.82
C SER A 132 6.84 -8.99 9.22
N TRP A 133 6.13 -9.44 10.26
CA TRP A 133 5.06 -8.68 10.90
C TRP A 133 5.51 -7.31 11.40
N GLN A 134 6.75 -7.19 11.88
CA GLN A 134 7.29 -5.92 12.35
C GLN A 134 7.51 -4.95 11.19
N GLU A 135 8.03 -5.44 10.06
CA GLU A 135 8.19 -4.62 8.85
C GLU A 135 6.84 -4.19 8.27
N TRP A 136 5.89 -5.11 8.20
CA TRP A 136 4.54 -4.81 7.72
C TRP A 136 3.87 -3.72 8.58
N TRP A 137 3.90 -3.86 9.91
CA TRP A 137 3.34 -2.84 10.79
C TRP A 137 4.00 -1.48 10.67
N LYS A 138 5.34 -1.45 10.49
CA LYS A 138 6.06 -0.19 10.27
C LYS A 138 5.55 0.53 9.02
N ILE A 139 5.27 -0.22 7.95
CA ILE A 139 4.74 0.34 6.70
C ILE A 139 3.29 0.77 6.90
N CYS A 140 2.46 -0.01 7.60
CA CYS A 140 1.10 0.41 7.98
C CYS A 140 1.11 1.76 8.71
N GLU A 141 1.95 1.88 9.74
CA GLU A 141 2.06 3.13 10.51
C GLU A 141 2.54 4.29 9.64
N ASN A 142 3.57 4.10 8.80
CA ASN A 142 4.09 5.16 7.93
C ASN A 142 3.08 5.59 6.87
N CYS A 143 2.38 4.65 6.23
CA CYS A 143 1.37 4.96 5.23
C CYS A 143 0.15 5.65 5.83
N PHE A 144 -0.42 5.14 6.93
CA PHE A 144 -1.59 5.76 7.55
C PHE A 144 -1.26 7.07 8.28
N SER A 145 -0.04 7.26 8.77
CA SER A 145 0.38 8.56 9.31
C SER A 145 0.54 9.66 8.25
N ALA A 146 0.51 9.30 6.95
CA ALA A 146 0.55 10.28 5.87
C ALA A 146 -0.79 11.00 5.65
N ILE A 147 -1.90 10.37 6.03
CA ILE A 147 -3.26 10.85 5.76
C ILE A 147 -3.84 11.53 7.00
N ASP A 148 -5.01 12.18 6.87
CA ASP A 148 -5.66 12.77 8.03
C ASP A 148 -6.06 11.68 9.05
N LYS A 149 -6.08 12.05 10.34
CA LYS A 149 -6.31 11.12 11.46
C LYS A 149 -7.58 10.29 11.31
N THR A 150 -8.69 10.92 10.89
CA THR A 150 -9.98 10.24 10.72
C THR A 150 -9.90 9.20 9.60
N SER A 151 -9.39 9.58 8.42
CA SER A 151 -9.18 8.63 7.33
C SER A 151 -8.18 7.53 7.69
N ALA A 152 -7.15 7.83 8.50
CA ALA A 152 -6.18 6.86 8.99
C ALA A 152 -6.83 5.82 9.90
N PHE A 153 -7.71 6.26 10.80
CA PHE A 153 -8.50 5.38 11.66
C PHE A 153 -9.40 4.47 10.83
N ASP A 154 -10.22 5.06 9.94
CA ASP A 154 -11.17 4.33 9.10
C ASP A 154 -10.45 3.34 8.17
N GLY A 155 -9.34 3.77 7.57
CA GLY A 155 -8.53 2.94 6.68
C GLY A 155 -7.89 1.76 7.41
N LEU A 156 -7.39 1.96 8.63
CA LEU A 156 -6.83 0.88 9.45
C LEU A 156 -7.92 -0.08 9.94
N ALA A 157 -9.06 0.43 10.40
CA ALA A 157 -10.20 -0.40 10.80
C ALA A 157 -10.67 -1.28 9.63
N ALA A 158 -10.87 -0.68 8.45
CA ALA A 158 -11.26 -1.41 7.24
C ALA A 158 -10.21 -2.44 6.78
N LEU A 159 -8.92 -2.19 7.02
CA LEU A 159 -7.85 -3.15 6.77
C LEU A 159 -7.96 -4.37 7.70
N LEU A 160 -8.19 -4.13 8.99
CA LEU A 160 -8.36 -5.17 10.00
C LEU A 160 -9.62 -6.01 9.73
N ASP A 161 -10.74 -5.37 9.40
CA ASP A 161 -11.99 -6.05 9.03
C ASP A 161 -11.80 -6.97 7.81
N ARG A 162 -11.04 -6.50 6.82
CA ARG A 162 -10.74 -7.33 5.64
C ARG A 162 -9.85 -8.53 5.98
N ILE A 163 -8.85 -8.34 6.85
CA ILE A 163 -7.99 -9.43 7.34
C ILE A 163 -8.82 -10.45 8.12
N GLU A 164 -9.77 -9.99 8.94
CA GLU A 164 -10.71 -10.84 9.65
C GLU A 164 -11.58 -11.66 8.68
N ALA A 165 -12.16 -10.99 7.68
CA ALA A 165 -12.99 -11.64 6.66
C ALA A 165 -12.21 -12.70 5.87
N GLU A 166 -10.96 -12.42 5.47
CA GLU A 166 -10.10 -13.36 4.76
C GLU A 166 -9.72 -14.56 5.66
N GLY A 167 -9.46 -14.32 6.94
CA GLY A 167 -9.21 -15.35 7.94
C GLY A 167 -10.46 -16.16 8.35
N LYS A 168 -11.66 -15.72 7.94
CA LYS A 168 -12.97 -16.35 8.21
C LYS A 168 -13.29 -16.55 9.70
N THR A 169 -12.61 -15.82 10.58
CA THR A 169 -12.80 -15.87 12.03
C THR A 169 -12.25 -14.60 12.66
N ALA A 170 -12.81 -14.22 13.82
CA ALA A 170 -12.41 -13.02 14.54
C ALA A 170 -10.90 -12.94 14.75
N LEU A 171 -10.29 -11.76 14.64
CA LEU A 171 -8.82 -11.60 14.76
C LEU A 171 -8.29 -12.23 16.05
N VAL A 172 -8.97 -12.03 17.18
CA VAL A 172 -8.58 -12.61 18.49
C VAL A 172 -8.57 -14.14 18.52
N LYS A 173 -9.35 -14.79 17.64
CA LYS A 173 -9.41 -16.25 17.51
C LYS A 173 -8.32 -16.80 16.58
N GLN A 174 -7.67 -15.93 15.80
CA GLN A 174 -6.57 -16.29 14.91
C GLN A 174 -5.22 -16.33 15.65
N SER A 175 -5.12 -17.00 16.80
CA SER A 175 -3.96 -16.93 17.72
C SER A 175 -2.57 -17.15 17.09
N MET A 176 -2.49 -17.88 15.98
CA MET A 176 -1.24 -18.10 15.21
C MET A 176 -0.82 -16.87 14.37
N LEU A 177 -1.79 -16.08 13.91
CA LEU A 177 -1.61 -14.84 13.14
C LEU A 177 -1.69 -13.59 14.04
N TRP A 178 -2.51 -13.62 15.08
CA TRP A 178 -2.82 -12.49 15.94
C TRP A 178 -2.63 -12.90 17.40
N ASN A 179 -1.39 -12.73 17.87
CA ASN A 179 -1.10 -12.85 19.30
C ASN A 179 -1.36 -11.52 20.00
N GLU A 180 -1.32 -11.53 21.34
CA GLU A 180 -1.60 -10.34 22.15
C GLU A 180 -0.75 -9.14 21.75
N LYS A 181 0.56 -9.34 21.49
CA LYS A 181 1.45 -8.27 21.04
C LYS A 181 0.96 -7.60 19.74
N ARG A 182 0.49 -8.37 18.77
CA ARG A 182 -0.03 -7.86 17.49
C ARG A 182 -1.37 -7.15 17.67
N LEU A 183 -2.23 -7.67 18.54
CA LEU A 183 -3.50 -7.04 18.88
C LEU A 183 -3.29 -5.71 19.61
N THR A 184 -2.38 -5.65 20.59
CA THR A 184 -1.97 -4.40 21.25
C THR A 184 -1.41 -3.39 20.26
N GLN A 185 -0.61 -3.83 19.27
CA GLN A 185 -0.10 -2.94 18.24
C GLN A 185 -1.21 -2.36 17.35
N ALA A 186 -2.19 -3.18 16.95
CA ALA A 186 -3.37 -2.72 16.22
C ALA A 186 -4.19 -1.71 17.04
N ARG A 187 -4.50 -2.05 18.31
CA ARG A 187 -5.21 -1.15 19.24
C ARG A 187 -4.49 0.17 19.43
N GLY A 188 -3.18 0.15 19.67
CA GLY A 188 -2.38 1.35 19.85
C GLY A 188 -2.39 2.28 18.63
N LEU A 189 -2.33 1.72 17.41
CA LEU A 189 -2.44 2.52 16.19
C LEU A 189 -3.86 3.09 16.00
N LEU A 190 -4.90 2.31 16.28
CA LEU A 190 -6.28 2.78 16.23
C LEU A 190 -6.54 3.89 17.25
N CYS A 191 -6.08 3.75 18.50
CA CYS A 191 -6.14 4.83 19.50
C CYS A 191 -5.41 6.09 19.01
N LYS A 192 -4.19 5.92 18.49
CA LYS A 192 -3.38 7.04 17.95
C LYS A 192 -4.11 7.79 16.83
N PHE A 193 -4.75 7.09 15.90
CA PHE A 193 -5.44 7.71 14.77
C PHE A 193 -6.84 8.22 15.14
N GLY A 194 -7.55 7.53 16.03
CA GLY A 194 -8.87 7.93 16.52
C GLY A 194 -8.85 9.03 17.58
N ASP A 195 -7.66 9.50 17.99
CA ASP A 195 -7.48 10.45 19.09
C ASP A 195 -8.11 9.97 20.41
N VAL A 196 -8.06 8.65 20.64
CA VAL A 196 -8.62 7.99 21.82
C VAL A 196 -7.50 7.79 22.84
N GLU A 197 -7.59 8.44 24.00
CA GLU A 197 -6.58 8.34 25.06
C GLU A 197 -6.59 6.98 25.78
N ASP A 198 -7.76 6.35 25.89
CA ASP A 198 -7.95 5.08 26.61
C ASP A 198 -8.41 3.95 25.65
N GLU A 199 -7.69 2.83 25.64
CA GLU A 199 -8.08 1.64 24.85
C GLU A 199 -9.48 1.11 25.23
N THR A 200 -9.98 1.39 26.43
CA THR A 200 -11.33 0.98 26.83
C THR A 200 -12.42 1.75 26.09
N ASP A 201 -12.17 3.01 25.73
CA ASP A 201 -13.08 3.82 24.90
C ASP A 201 -13.06 3.36 23.43
N LEU A 202 -11.94 2.77 22.98
CA LEU A 202 -11.83 2.18 21.63
C LEU A 202 -12.82 1.03 21.42
N VAL A 203 -13.11 0.26 22.47
CA VAL A 203 -14.05 -0.88 22.44
C VAL A 203 -15.49 -0.44 22.19
N ALA A 204 -15.82 0.83 22.47
CA ALA A 204 -17.11 1.44 22.12
C ALA A 204 -17.17 1.90 20.65
N CYS A 205 -16.01 2.14 20.02
CA CYS A 205 -15.90 2.60 18.63
C CYS A 205 -15.71 1.46 17.62
N ILE A 206 -15.19 0.30 18.04
CA ILE A 206 -14.92 -0.84 17.17
C ILE A 206 -15.83 -2.00 17.57
N ASP A 207 -16.89 -2.18 16.80
CA ASP A 207 -18.07 -2.95 17.22
C ASP A 207 -17.86 -4.47 17.32
N SER A 208 -16.77 -5.03 16.77
CA SER A 208 -16.55 -6.49 16.84
C SER A 208 -15.14 -7.00 16.52
N THR A 209 -14.32 -6.27 15.77
CA THR A 209 -13.08 -6.79 15.15
C THR A 209 -11.93 -7.05 16.15
N LEU A 210 -11.95 -6.38 17.31
CA LEU A 210 -10.89 -6.47 18.33
C LEU A 210 -11.35 -7.01 19.69
N ARG A 211 -12.60 -7.50 19.78
CA ARG A 211 -13.16 -8.18 20.96
C ARG A 211 -12.93 -9.68 20.86
#